data_AF-A0A177QAK5-F1
#
_entry.id   AF-A0A177QAK5-F1
#
_cell.length_a   1.000
_cell.length_b   1.000
_cell.length_c   1.000
_cell.angle_alpha   90.00
_cell.angle_beta   90.00
_cell.angle_gamma   90.00
#
_symmetry.space_group_name_H-M   'P 1'
#
loop_
_entity.id
_entity.type
_entity.pdbx_description
1 polymer ?
#
loop_
_entity_poly.entity_id
_entity_poly.type
_entity_poly.pdbx_seq_one_letter_code
_entity_poly.pdbx_strand_id
1 'polypeptide(L)'
;MERGFFHLTPHGWRRKDHQPFPDDRLETWAYESICPAADTKERVNLTRTWLRPGLSDDGRRSFYTCFGDALLPSVGRNVTLECEV
;
A
#
# COMPACT_ATOMS: atom_id res chain seq x y z
N MET A 1 14.78 10.27 0.17
CA MET A 1 13.96 9.05 0.18
C MET A 1 12.92 9.25 1.26
N GLU A 2 11.66 9.42 0.87
CA GLU A 2 10.56 9.50 1.83
C GLU A 2 10.02 8.08 2.06
N ARG A 3 9.79 7.72 3.32
CA ARG A 3 9.21 6.42 3.69
C ARG A 3 8.05 6.64 4.65
N GLY A 4 6.99 5.87 4.46
CA GLY A 4 5.91 5.79 5.44
C GLY A 4 5.03 4.57 5.23
N PHE A 5 3.84 4.57 5.82
CA PHE A 5 3.02 3.38 5.96
C PHE A 5 1.54 3.63 5.69
N PHE A 6 0.96 2.73 4.90
CA PHE A 6 -0.47 2.61 4.72
C PHE A 6 -0.98 1.35 5.41
N HIS A 7 -2.11 1.46 6.08
CA HIS A 7 -2.75 0.37 6.80
C HIS A 7 -4.14 0.14 6.21
N LEU A 8 -4.40 -1.09 5.79
CA LEU A 8 -5.75 -1.50 5.45
C LEU A 8 -6.50 -1.81 6.74
N THR A 9 -7.65 -1.18 6.95
CA THR A 9 -8.57 -1.45 8.06
C THR A 9 -9.94 -1.87 7.51
N PRO A 10 -10.86 -2.42 8.33
CA PRO A 10 -12.24 -2.66 7.91
C PRO A 10 -12.96 -1.40 7.38
N HIS A 11 -12.48 -0.21 7.74
CA HIS A 11 -13.01 1.08 7.29
C HIS A 11 -12.27 1.67 6.09
N GLY A 12 -11.24 0.97 5.58
CA GLY A 12 -10.43 1.39 4.45
C GLY A 12 -8.98 1.71 4.76
N TRP A 13 -8.31 2.29 3.77
CA TRP A 13 -6.90 2.64 3.83
C TRP A 13 -6.66 3.86 4.69
N ARG A 14 -5.72 3.77 5.63
CA ARG A 14 -5.31 4.88 6.50
C ARG A 14 -3.79 5.04 6.44
N ARG A 15 -3.31 6.27 6.24
CA ARG A 15 -1.87 6.59 6.38
C ARG A 15 -1.54 6.83 7.84
N LYS A 16 -0.53 6.13 8.37
CA LYS A 16 -0.01 6.39 9.72
C LYS A 16 1.47 5.96 9.80
N ASP A 17 2.36 6.93 9.72
CA ASP A 17 3.77 6.63 9.53
C ASP A 17 4.49 6.24 10.85
N HIS A 18 3.85 6.45 12.00
CA HIS A 18 4.42 6.21 13.33
C HIS A 18 3.56 5.31 14.22
N GLN A 19 4.23 4.57 15.11
CA GLN A 19 3.57 3.74 16.11
C GLN A 19 2.85 4.60 17.18
N PRO A 20 1.79 4.05 17.82
CA PRO A 20 1.23 2.72 17.62
C PRO A 20 0.42 2.64 16.32
N PHE A 21 0.56 1.57 15.54
CA PHE A 21 -0.27 1.36 14.35
C PHE A 21 -1.72 0.99 14.73
N PRO A 22 -2.70 1.15 13.83
CA PRO A 22 -4.08 0.78 14.13
C PRO A 22 -4.19 -0.68 14.55
N ASP A 23 -4.92 -0.96 15.64
CA ASP A 23 -5.07 -2.30 16.21
C ASP A 23 -5.97 -3.19 15.34
N ASP A 24 -6.86 -2.56 14.57
CA ASP A 24 -7.81 -3.19 13.64
C ASP A 24 -7.22 -3.41 12.23
N ARG A 25 -5.94 -3.07 12.01
CA ARG A 25 -5.32 -3.23 10.69
C ARG A 25 -5.32 -4.69 10.25
N LEU A 26 -5.70 -4.90 9.00
CA LEU A 26 -5.64 -6.16 8.28
C LEU A 26 -4.28 -6.31 7.60
N GLU A 27 -3.74 -5.21 7.08
CA GLU A 27 -2.46 -5.18 6.36
C GLU A 27 -1.67 -3.91 6.69
N THR A 28 -0.37 -3.97 6.49
CA THR A 28 0.48 -2.78 6.43
C THR A 28 1.38 -2.85 5.21
N TRP A 29 1.41 -1.76 4.47
CA TRP A 29 2.22 -1.54 3.29
C TRP A 29 3.16 -0.37 3.57
N ALA A 30 4.46 -0.60 3.43
CA ALA A 30 5.44 0.45 3.41
C ALA A 30 5.44 1.09 2.02
N TYR A 31 5.43 2.42 1.95
CA TYR A 31 5.71 3.15 0.73
C TYR A 31 7.09 3.76 0.82
N GLU A 32 7.83 3.71 -0.28
CA GLU A 32 9.13 4.34 -0.43
C GLU A 32 9.14 5.14 -1.73
N SER A 33 9.35 6.46 -1.64
CA SER A 33 9.54 7.29 -2.83
C SER A 33 11.02 7.53 -3.10
N ILE A 34 11.38 7.30 -4.36
CA ILE A 34 12.74 7.44 -4.88
C ILE A 34 12.66 8.35 -6.10
N CYS A 35 13.50 9.38 -6.12
CA CYS A 35 13.79 10.17 -7.32
C CYS A 35 15.21 9.78 -7.78
N PRO A 36 15.36 8.89 -8.76
CA PRO A 36 16.66 8.37 -9.18
C PRO A 36 17.63 9.46 -9.70
N ALA A 37 17.09 10.49 -10.36
CA ALA A 37 17.78 11.70 -10.80
C ALA A 37 16.82 12.90 -10.79
N ALA A 38 17.35 14.12 -10.87
CA ALA A 38 16.58 15.36 -10.75
C ALA A 38 15.56 15.59 -11.87
N ASP A 39 15.76 14.97 -13.03
CA ASP A 39 14.91 15.05 -14.23
C ASP A 39 14.03 13.79 -14.42
N THR A 40 14.17 12.80 -13.54
CA THR A 40 13.38 11.56 -13.61
C THR A 40 12.07 11.68 -12.83
N LYS A 41 11.06 10.95 -13.30
CA LYS A 41 9.78 10.83 -12.58
C LYS A 41 9.99 10.13 -11.24
N GLU A 42 9.27 10.59 -10.22
CA GLU A 42 9.21 9.94 -8.92
C GLU A 42 8.75 8.47 -9.09
N ARG A 43 9.50 7.56 -8.47
CA ARG A 43 9.16 6.14 -8.37
C ARG A 43 8.66 5.88 -6.97
N VAL A 44 7.47 5.30 -6.86
CA VAL A 44 6.90 4.86 -5.59
C VAL A 44 6.90 3.34 -5.56
N ASN A 45 7.63 2.76 -4.61
CA ASN A 45 7.61 1.33 -4.33
C ASN A 45 6.64 1.07 -3.16
N LEU A 46 5.82 0.04 -3.27
CA LEU A 46 4.90 -0.39 -2.22
C LEU A 46 5.21 -1.83 -1.84
N THR A 47 5.63 -2.04 -0.59
CA THR A 47 5.98 -3.37 -0.06
C THR A 47 5.06 -3.73 1.09
N ARG A 48 4.38 -4.87 1.02
CA ARG A 48 3.57 -5.36 2.15
C ARG A 48 4.50 -5.86 3.26
N THR A 49 4.54 -5.14 4.38
CA THR A 49 5.42 -5.46 5.51
C THR A 49 4.73 -6.25 6.62
N TRP A 50 3.40 -6.30 6.62
CA TRP A 50 2.65 -7.03 7.65
C TRP A 50 1.27 -7.44 7.15
N LEU A 51 0.82 -8.61 7.61
CA LEU A 51 -0.50 -9.17 7.39
C LEU A 51 -1.05 -9.70 8.71
N ARG A 52 -2.35 -9.51 8.96
CA ARG A 52 -3.00 -10.03 10.16
C ARG A 52 -2.87 -11.56 10.24
N PRO A 53 -2.31 -12.11 11.34
CA PRO A 53 -2.24 -13.55 11.52
C PRO A 53 -3.64 -14.19 11.48
N GLY A 54 -3.75 -15.33 10.80
CA GLY A 54 -5.01 -16.06 10.66
C GLY A 54 -6.00 -15.48 9.65
N LEU A 55 -5.65 -14.41 8.92
CA LEU A 55 -6.45 -13.96 7.79
C LEU A 55 -6.26 -14.94 6.62
N SER A 56 -7.34 -15.62 6.22
CA SER A 56 -7.33 -16.49 5.04
C SER A 56 -7.23 -15.68 3.75
N ASP A 57 -6.74 -16.30 2.68
CA ASP A 57 -6.66 -15.65 1.36
C ASP A 57 -8.03 -15.23 0.83
N ASP A 58 -9.09 -16.01 1.12
CA ASP A 58 -10.46 -15.68 0.74
C ASP A 58 -11.04 -14.55 1.60
N GLY A 59 -10.71 -14.53 2.89
CA GLY A 59 -11.02 -13.40 3.76
C GLY A 59 -10.39 -12.11 3.22
N ARG A 60 -9.11 -12.18 2.83
CA ARG A 60 -8.37 -11.05 2.24
C ARG A 60 -9.00 -10.58 0.92
N ARG A 61 -9.29 -11.49 -0.01
CA ARG A 61 -9.94 -11.16 -1.29
C ARG A 61 -11.29 -10.49 -1.08
N SER A 62 -12.08 -10.98 -0.12
CA SER A 62 -13.39 -10.40 0.21
C SER A 62 -13.29 -8.99 0.78
N PHE A 63 -12.19 -8.61 1.43
CA PHE A 63 -11.97 -7.23 1.85
C PHE A 63 -11.55 -6.32 0.71
N TYR A 64 -10.73 -6.81 -0.23
CA TYR A 64 -10.31 -6.00 -1.37
C TYR A 64 -11.48 -5.61 -2.28
N THR A 65 -12.48 -6.47 -2.43
CA THR A 65 -13.69 -6.16 -3.21
C THR A 65 -14.50 -5.00 -2.62
N CYS A 66 -14.32 -4.65 -1.33
CA CYS A 66 -15.00 -3.51 -0.71
C CYS A 66 -14.48 -2.14 -1.18
N PHE A 67 -13.29 -2.07 -1.78
CA PHE A 67 -12.61 -0.79 -2.08
C PHE A 67 -12.64 -0.40 -3.56
N GLY A 68 -13.42 -1.13 -4.38
CA GLY A 68 -13.58 -0.88 -5.80
C GLY A 68 -12.43 -1.41 -6.66
N ASP A 69 -12.53 -1.19 -7.98
CA ASP A 69 -11.51 -1.63 -8.92
C ASP A 69 -10.25 -0.76 -8.82
N ALA A 70 -9.08 -1.39 -8.98
CA ALA A 70 -7.83 -0.68 -9.08
C ALA A 70 -7.86 0.26 -10.31
N LEU A 71 -7.52 1.52 -10.10
CA LEU A 71 -7.36 2.46 -11.20
C LEU A 71 -6.16 2.06 -12.05
N LEU A 72 -6.39 1.88 -13.34
CA LEU A 72 -5.30 1.60 -14.28
C LEU A 72 -4.36 2.80 -14.38
N PRO A 73 -3.04 2.57 -14.56
CA PRO A 73 -2.10 3.64 -14.85
C PRO A 73 -2.55 4.44 -16.08
N SER A 74 -2.36 5.75 -16.05
CA SER A 74 -2.63 6.64 -17.18
C SER A 74 -1.44 7.54 -17.42
N VAL A 75 -1.37 8.18 -18.59
CA VAL A 75 -0.23 9.03 -18.99
C VAL A 75 0.06 10.15 -17.97
N GLY A 76 -0.96 10.60 -17.22
CA GLY A 76 -0.82 11.59 -16.13
C GLY A 76 -0.44 11.02 -14.75
N ARG A 77 -0.47 9.69 -14.58
CA ARG A 77 -0.13 8.96 -13.35
C ARG A 77 0.48 7.60 -13.70
N ASN A 78 1.79 7.58 -13.93
CA ASN A 78 2.55 6.34 -14.08
C ASN A 78 2.95 5.84 -12.69
N VAL A 79 2.05 5.12 -12.02
CA VAL A 79 2.40 4.37 -10.81
C VAL A 79 2.90 2.99 -11.27
N THR A 80 4.21 2.76 -11.17
CA THR A 80 4.78 1.43 -11.35
C THR A 80 4.66 0.70 -10.03
N LEU A 81 3.68 -0.19 -9.90
CA LEU A 81 3.51 -1.03 -8.72
C LEU A 81 4.48 -2.22 -8.84
N GLU A 82 5.55 -2.21 -8.06
CA GLU A 82 6.41 -3.38 -7.91
C GLU A 82 6.03 -4.10 -6.62
N CYS A 83 5.37 -5.24 -6.76
CA CYS A 83 5.08 -6.15 -5.65
C CYS A 83 6.14 -7.25 -5.63
N GLU A 84 7.00 -7.24 -4.62
CA GLU A 84 7.76 -8.44 -4.25
C GLU A 84 6.86 -9.29 -3.34
N VAL A 85 6.63 -10.55 -3.75
CA VAL A 85 5.74 -11.51 -3.05
C VAL A 85 6.53 -12.33 -2.05
#